data_AF-A0A821JGG8-F1
#
_entry.id   AF-A0A821JGG8-F1
#
_cell.length_a   1.000
_cell.length_b   1.000
_cell.length_c   1.000
_cell.angle_alpha   90.00
_cell.angle_beta   90.00
_cell.angle_gamma   90.00
#
_symmetry.space_group_name_H-M   'P 1'
#
loop_
_entity.id
_entity.type
_entity.pdbx_description
1 polymer ?
#
loop_
_entity_poly.entity_id
_entity_poly.type
_entity_poly.pdbx_seq_one_letter_code
_entity_poly.pdbx_strand_id
1 'polypeptide(L)'
;MAMACLVTVPKTDIKLKLVKDFTSGIFIDNSGSTCSQLTSIGKTVLQAELSICQATRFDHIVLWNSSAELCTNVALAKSEGGTYPITIFQNGATKNAFYQSDVIVFVTDGEIDNASVTQSSKFQMGNSTSASFCNVV
;
A
#
# COMPACT_ATOMS: atom_id res chain seq x y z
N MET A 1 -26.54 48.93 4.67
CA MET A 1 -25.08 49.09 4.59
C MET A 1 -24.49 47.69 4.58
N ALA A 2 -24.09 47.17 3.42
CA ALA A 2 -23.60 45.79 3.28
C ALA A 2 -22.07 45.79 3.28
N MET A 3 -21.47 45.00 4.17
CA MET A 3 -20.03 44.85 4.33
C MET A 3 -19.58 43.63 3.51
N ALA A 4 -18.83 43.86 2.44
CA ALA A 4 -18.21 42.80 1.66
C ALA A 4 -16.91 42.36 2.35
N CYS A 5 -16.87 41.11 2.83
CA CYS A 5 -15.65 40.48 3.33
C CYS A 5 -14.88 39.91 2.14
N LEU A 6 -13.75 40.52 1.81
CA LEU A 6 -12.85 40.05 0.76
C LEU A 6 -11.96 38.94 1.36
N VAL A 7 -12.36 37.69 1.21
CA VAL A 7 -11.51 36.55 1.59
C VAL A 7 -10.43 36.38 0.53
N THR A 8 -9.19 36.71 0.87
CA THR A 8 -8.04 36.46 -0.01
C THR A 8 -7.61 35.00 0.15
N VAL A 9 -7.85 34.18 -0.88
CA VAL A 9 -7.37 32.80 -0.89
C VAL A 9 -5.85 32.82 -1.12
N PRO A 10 -5.02 32.23 -0.24
CA PRO A 10 -3.57 32.21 -0.44
C PRO A 10 -3.25 31.43 -1.72
N LYS A 11 -2.43 32.04 -2.59
CA LYS A 11 -1.85 31.35 -3.75
C LYS A 11 -1.03 30.18 -3.24
N THR A 12 -1.51 28.96 -3.48
CA THR A 12 -0.76 27.75 -3.17
C THR A 12 0.33 27.63 -4.22
N ASP A 13 1.60 27.72 -3.81
CA ASP A 13 2.74 27.42 -4.68
C ASP A 13 2.70 25.93 -5.02
N ILE A 14 2.18 25.60 -6.21
CA ILE A 14 2.24 24.24 -6.75
C ILE A 14 3.70 23.97 -7.13
N LYS A 15 4.44 23.29 -6.26
CA LYS A 15 5.76 22.76 -6.59
C LYS A 15 5.59 21.54 -7.49
N LEU A 16 5.88 21.72 -8.78
CA LEU A 16 6.01 20.61 -9.72
C LEU A 16 7.24 19.77 -9.32
N LYS A 17 7.00 18.63 -8.67
CA LYS A 17 8.02 17.57 -8.50
C LYS A 17 8.09 16.74 -9.79
N LEU A 18 9.27 16.33 -10.21
CA LEU A 18 9.40 15.32 -11.26
C LEU A 18 8.99 13.96 -10.66
N VAL A 19 8.45 13.04 -11.46
CA VAL A 19 8.01 11.71 -11.00
C VAL A 19 9.14 10.96 -10.27
N LYS A 20 10.41 11.20 -10.64
CA LYS A 20 11.59 10.63 -9.98
C LYS A 20 11.87 11.15 -8.57
N ASP A 21 11.25 12.26 -8.17
CA ASP A 21 11.45 12.91 -6.87
C ASP A 21 10.41 12.42 -5.83
N PHE A 22 9.60 11.43 -6.18
CA PHE A 22 8.65 10.77 -5.31
C PHE A 22 9.25 9.46 -4.79
N THR A 23 9.21 9.28 -3.48
CA THR A 23 9.50 7.99 -2.85
C THR A 23 8.30 7.07 -3.04
N SER A 24 8.52 5.86 -3.52
CA SER A 24 7.48 4.89 -3.86
C SER A 24 7.53 3.66 -2.94
N GLY A 25 6.38 3.28 -2.41
CA GLY A 25 6.21 2.09 -1.60
C GLY A 25 5.18 1.14 -2.19
N ILE A 26 5.51 -0.15 -2.24
CA ILE A 26 4.56 -1.22 -2.57
C ILE A 26 4.39 -2.17 -1.38
N PHE A 27 3.14 -2.45 -1.04
CA PHE A 27 2.73 -3.23 0.12
C PHE A 27 1.89 -4.40 -0.36
N ILE A 28 2.51 -5.57 -0.42
CA ILE A 28 1.96 -6.75 -1.08
C ILE A 28 1.49 -7.72 -0.02
N ASP A 29 0.23 -8.08 -0.13
CA ASP A 29 -0.38 -9.17 0.61
C ASP A 29 0.34 -10.47 0.25
N ASN A 30 0.87 -11.17 1.23
CA ASN A 30 1.39 -12.52 1.05
C ASN A 30 0.68 -13.51 1.99
N SER A 31 -0.58 -13.24 2.31
CA SER A 31 -1.44 -14.11 3.10
C SER A 31 -1.68 -15.46 2.41
N GLY A 32 -2.23 -16.42 3.15
CA GLY A 32 -2.52 -17.75 2.61
C GLY A 32 -3.47 -17.76 1.40
N SER A 33 -4.40 -16.81 1.30
CA SER A 33 -5.37 -16.74 0.18
C SER A 33 -4.69 -16.53 -1.17
N THR A 34 -3.55 -15.84 -1.18
CA THR A 34 -2.76 -15.54 -2.38
C THR A 34 -2.10 -16.77 -3.04
N CYS A 35 -2.20 -17.96 -2.42
CA CYS A 35 -1.74 -19.21 -3.01
C CYS A 35 -2.64 -19.74 -4.14
N SER A 36 -3.85 -19.17 -4.27
CA SER A 36 -4.83 -19.54 -5.29
C SER A 36 -4.25 -19.39 -6.70
N GLN A 37 -4.55 -20.33 -7.59
CA GLN A 37 -4.05 -20.30 -8.97
C GLN A 37 -4.93 -19.45 -9.88
N LEU A 38 -4.29 -18.53 -10.60
CA LEU A 38 -4.84 -17.83 -11.76
C LEU A 38 -4.68 -18.73 -13.00
N THR A 39 -5.71 -19.53 -13.26
CA THR A 39 -5.72 -20.58 -14.30
C THR A 39 -5.37 -20.08 -15.71
N SER A 40 -5.72 -18.83 -16.02
CA SER A 40 -5.45 -18.18 -17.31
C SER A 40 -3.96 -17.93 -17.57
N ILE A 41 -3.14 -17.81 -16.52
CA ILE A 41 -1.72 -17.44 -16.62
C ILE A 41 -0.77 -18.47 -15.97
N GLY A 42 -1.30 -19.53 -15.36
CA GLY A 42 -0.51 -20.60 -14.76
C GLY A 42 0.36 -20.14 -13.58
N LYS A 43 -0.06 -19.09 -12.87
CA LYS A 43 0.63 -18.51 -11.71
C LYS A 43 -0.30 -18.48 -10.51
N THR A 44 0.24 -18.47 -9.30
CA THR A 44 -0.54 -18.08 -8.12
C THR A 44 -0.84 -16.58 -8.15
N VAL A 45 -1.81 -16.13 -7.35
CA VAL A 45 -2.08 -14.70 -7.18
C VAL A 45 -0.82 -13.97 -6.72
N LEU A 46 -0.14 -14.47 -5.68
CA LEU A 46 1.12 -13.88 -5.20
C LEU A 46 2.18 -13.79 -6.32
N GLN A 47 2.33 -14.83 -7.15
CA GLN A 47 3.29 -14.79 -8.26
C GLN A 47 2.95 -13.75 -9.32
N ALA A 48 1.67 -13.47 -9.54
CA ALA A 48 1.23 -12.40 -10.43
C ALA A 48 1.51 -11.03 -9.81
N GLU A 49 1.20 -10.85 -8.53
CA GLU A 49 1.42 -9.61 -7.78
C GLU A 49 2.90 -9.24 -7.68
N LEU A 50 3.78 -10.20 -7.36
CA LEU A 50 5.23 -10.00 -7.30
C LEU A 50 5.85 -9.63 -8.66
N SER A 51 5.18 -9.95 -9.77
CA SER A 51 5.67 -9.55 -11.11
C SER A 51 5.62 -8.03 -11.31
N ILE A 52 4.75 -7.32 -10.58
CA ILE A 52 4.69 -5.85 -10.58
C ILE A 52 6.01 -5.26 -10.03
N CYS A 53 6.54 -5.84 -8.95
CA CYS A 53 7.82 -5.44 -8.36
C CYS A 53 9.03 -5.76 -9.24
N GLN A 54 8.92 -6.77 -10.09
CA GLN A 54 10.00 -7.12 -11.03
C GLN A 54 10.01 -6.16 -12.22
N ALA A 55 8.83 -5.68 -12.64
CA ALA A 55 8.69 -4.75 -13.76
C ALA A 55 8.95 -3.28 -13.35
N THR A 56 8.75 -2.94 -12.07
CA THR A 56 8.85 -1.56 -11.56
C THR A 56 9.73 -1.49 -10.33
N ARG A 57 10.63 -0.50 -10.29
CA ARG A 57 11.45 -0.23 -9.11
C ARG A 57 10.65 0.54 -8.08
N PHE A 58 10.58 0.01 -6.86
CA PHE A 58 10.05 0.69 -5.68
C PHE A 58 11.17 0.96 -4.67
N ASP A 59 11.07 2.06 -3.92
CA ASP A 59 12.02 2.40 -2.85
C ASP A 59 11.78 1.55 -1.61
N HIS A 60 10.52 1.21 -1.35
CA HIS A 60 10.10 0.32 -0.29
C HIS A 60 9.24 -0.81 -0.84
N ILE A 61 9.60 -2.04 -0.51
CA ILE A 61 8.79 -3.23 -0.77
C ILE A 61 8.48 -3.82 0.60
N VAL A 62 7.20 -3.98 0.91
CA VAL A 62 6.72 -4.58 2.16
C VAL A 62 5.86 -5.78 1.82
N LEU A 63 6.15 -6.92 2.44
CA LEU A 63 5.23 -8.06 2.45
C LEU A 63 4.44 -8.00 3.75
N TRP A 64 3.14 -8.30 3.67
CA TRP A 64 2.29 -8.32 4.84
C TRP A 64 1.28 -9.48 4.81
N ASN A 65 1.13 -10.09 5.98
CA ASN A 65 0.16 -11.13 6.30
C ASN A 65 -0.21 -11.00 7.80
N SER A 66 -0.10 -12.08 8.59
CA SER A 66 -0.08 -12.05 10.06
C SER A 66 1.07 -11.25 10.68
N SER A 67 2.06 -10.89 9.88
CA SER A 67 3.16 -9.99 10.22
C SER A 67 3.53 -9.15 9.00
N ALA A 68 4.25 -8.05 9.18
CA ALA A 68 4.75 -7.26 8.07
C ALA A 68 6.27 -7.08 8.17
N GLU A 69 6.94 -7.17 7.03
CA GLU A 69 8.39 -7.02 6.92
C GLU A 69 8.82 -6.30 5.64
N LEU A 70 10.00 -5.67 5.69
CA LEU A 70 10.64 -5.13 4.50
C LEU A 70 11.19 -6.28 3.65
N CYS A 71 10.83 -6.30 2.39
CA CYS A 71 11.27 -7.31 1.44
C CYS A 71 12.52 -6.83 0.70
N THR A 72 13.63 -7.53 0.91
CA THR A 72 14.87 -7.31 0.16
C THR A 72 15.00 -8.22 -1.04
N ASN A 73 14.26 -9.34 -1.06
CA ASN A 73 14.26 -10.31 -2.15
C ASN A 73 12.86 -10.92 -2.34
N VAL A 74 12.13 -10.40 -3.33
CA VAL A 74 10.78 -10.87 -3.68
C VAL A 74 10.73 -12.34 -4.10
N ALA A 75 11.84 -12.94 -4.54
CA ALA A 75 11.87 -14.35 -4.91
C ALA A 75 11.72 -15.31 -3.72
N LEU A 76 11.88 -14.82 -2.49
CA LEU A 76 11.71 -15.60 -1.26
C LEU A 76 10.30 -15.52 -0.68
N ALA A 77 9.44 -14.64 -1.23
CA ALA A 77 8.08 -14.44 -0.76
C ALA A 77 7.24 -15.72 -0.93
N LYS A 78 6.40 -16.00 0.06
CA LYS A 78 5.48 -17.15 0.08
C LYS A 78 4.13 -16.72 0.62
N SER A 79 3.09 -17.40 0.15
CA SER A 79 1.72 -17.25 0.64
C SER A 79 1.58 -17.98 1.98
N GLU A 80 1.39 -17.24 3.06
CA GLU A 80 1.26 -17.79 4.41
C GLU A 80 0.56 -16.83 5.38
N GLY A 81 0.05 -17.34 6.50
CA GLY A 81 -0.62 -16.51 7.51
C GLY A 81 -2.00 -16.02 7.07
N GLY A 82 -2.57 -15.10 7.84
CA GLY A 82 -3.87 -14.47 7.57
C GLY A 82 -3.73 -13.05 7.02
N THR A 83 -4.86 -12.49 6.60
CA THR A 83 -4.91 -11.21 5.88
C THR A 83 -5.15 -10.04 6.84
N TYR A 84 -4.07 -9.50 7.41
CA TYR A 84 -4.11 -8.47 8.45
C TYR A 84 -3.33 -7.20 8.06
N PRO A 85 -3.91 -6.26 7.29
CA PRO A 85 -3.19 -5.07 6.83
C PRO A 85 -2.71 -4.15 7.97
N ILE A 86 -3.28 -4.28 9.17
CA ILE A 86 -2.85 -3.53 10.35
C ILE A 86 -1.40 -3.84 10.76
N THR A 87 -0.87 -5.01 10.42
CA THR A 87 0.48 -5.45 10.79
C THR A 87 1.56 -4.54 10.22
N ILE A 88 1.30 -3.89 9.08
CA ILE A 88 2.16 -2.86 8.47
C ILE A 88 2.47 -1.72 9.46
N PHE A 89 1.51 -1.34 10.30
CA PHE A 89 1.64 -0.24 11.23
C PHE A 89 2.14 -0.66 12.62
N GLN A 90 2.16 -1.97 12.90
CA GLN A 90 2.63 -2.54 14.16
C GLN A 90 4.16 -2.72 14.16
N ASN A 91 4.76 -2.98 13.00
CA ASN A 91 6.21 -3.02 12.84
C ASN A 91 6.76 -1.63 12.50
N GLY A 92 7.72 -1.14 13.30
CA GLY A 92 8.30 0.19 13.13
C GLY A 92 8.98 0.41 11.78
N ALA A 93 9.61 -0.62 11.20
CA ALA A 93 10.30 -0.50 9.92
C ALA A 93 9.32 -0.34 8.75
N THR A 94 8.27 -1.17 8.71
CA THR A 94 7.22 -1.09 7.67
C THR A 94 6.35 0.14 7.84
N LYS A 95 6.10 0.56 9.08
CA LYS A 95 5.43 1.83 9.40
C LYS A 95 6.22 3.02 8.88
N ASN A 96 7.54 3.04 9.09
CA ASN A 96 8.39 4.10 8.59
C ASN A 96 8.42 4.12 7.05
N ALA A 97 8.50 2.96 6.41
CA ALA A 97 8.40 2.86 4.94
C ALA A 97 7.08 3.42 4.41
N PHE A 98 5.96 3.16 5.10
CA PHE A 98 4.65 3.75 4.75
C PHE A 98 4.69 5.27 4.80
N TYR A 99 5.17 5.86 5.90
CA TYR A 99 5.19 7.32 6.07
C TYR A 99 6.26 8.04 5.23
N GLN A 100 7.30 7.32 4.78
CA GLN A 100 8.34 7.87 3.90
C GLN A 100 7.97 7.79 2.41
N SER A 101 6.92 7.05 2.07
CA SER A 101 6.43 6.93 0.70
C SER A 101 5.52 8.10 0.35
N ASP A 102 5.84 8.82 -0.74
CA ASP A 102 4.93 9.80 -1.34
C ASP A 102 3.82 9.11 -2.16
N VAL A 103 4.13 7.95 -2.75
CA VAL A 103 3.20 7.13 -3.54
C VAL A 103 3.15 5.72 -2.96
N ILE A 104 1.95 5.23 -2.65
CA ILE A 104 1.73 3.94 -2.01
C ILE A 104 0.85 3.07 -2.90
N VAL A 105 1.33 1.87 -3.22
CA VAL A 105 0.57 0.84 -3.94
C VAL A 105 0.28 -0.30 -2.98
N PHE A 106 -1.01 -0.52 -2.70
CA PHE A 106 -1.46 -1.72 -1.99
C PHE A 106 -1.88 -2.79 -3.00
N VAL A 107 -1.38 -4.00 -2.80
CA VAL A 107 -1.68 -5.16 -3.63
C VAL A 107 -2.23 -6.27 -2.73
N THR A 108 -3.39 -6.81 -3.09
CA THR A 108 -4.10 -7.87 -2.36
C THR A 108 -5.13 -8.50 -3.30
N ASP A 109 -5.48 -9.75 -3.03
CA ASP A 109 -6.60 -10.46 -3.66
C ASP A 109 -7.98 -10.03 -3.13
N GLY A 110 -7.99 -9.17 -2.09
CA GLY A 110 -9.21 -8.65 -1.47
C GLY A 110 -9.81 -9.57 -0.40
N GLU A 111 -9.17 -10.69 -0.05
CA GLU A 111 -9.62 -11.60 1.00
C GLU A 111 -9.23 -11.09 2.40
N ILE A 112 -9.66 -9.87 2.73
CA ILE A 112 -9.42 -9.24 4.03
C ILE A 112 -10.60 -9.53 4.96
N ASP A 113 -10.32 -10.09 6.15
CA ASP A 113 -11.34 -10.27 7.18
C ASP A 113 -12.00 -8.92 7.55
N ASN A 114 -13.33 -8.87 7.56
CA ASN A 114 -14.13 -7.70 7.92
C ASN A 114 -13.72 -7.07 9.27
N ALA A 115 -13.30 -7.90 10.24
CA ALA A 115 -12.80 -7.40 11.52
C ALA A 115 -11.52 -6.56 11.34
N SER A 116 -10.64 -6.97 10.42
CA SER A 116 -9.39 -6.30 10.07
C SER A 116 -9.63 -5.02 9.26
N VAL A 117 -10.63 -5.00 8.37
CA VAL A 117 -11.03 -3.81 7.60
C VAL A 117 -11.46 -2.67 8.52
N THR A 118 -12.26 -2.98 9.55
CA THR A 118 -12.77 -1.99 10.51
C THR A 118 -11.64 -1.41 11.38
N GLN A 119 -10.64 -2.20 11.72
CA GLN A 119 -9.48 -1.70 12.46
C GLN A 119 -8.58 -0.84 11.57
N SER A 120 -8.35 -1.25 10.32
CA SER A 120 -7.45 -0.56 9.39
C SER A 120 -7.99 0.78 8.90
N SER A 121 -9.31 0.87 8.66
CA SER A 121 -9.99 2.12 8.28
C SER A 121 -9.91 3.20 9.36
N LYS A 122 -9.98 2.81 10.64
CA LYS A 122 -9.81 3.73 11.77
C LYS A 122 -8.39 4.32 11.84
N PHE A 123 -7.37 3.59 11.37
CA PHE A 123 -6.00 4.10 11.30
C PHE A 123 -5.80 5.08 10.12
N GLN A 124 -6.45 4.86 8.98
CA GLN A 124 -6.37 5.77 7.83
C GLN A 124 -7.09 7.11 8.05
N MET A 125 -8.17 7.13 8.85
CA MET A 125 -8.90 8.36 9.19
C MET A 125 -8.11 9.34 10.07
N GLY A 126 -7.00 8.92 10.69
CA GLY A 126 -6.19 9.78 11.55
C GLY A 126 -5.06 10.53 10.84
N ASN A 127 -4.62 10.08 9.67
CA ASN A 127 -3.45 10.62 8.96
C ASN A 127 -3.75 10.78 7.46
N SER A 128 -3.84 12.04 7.02
CA SER A 128 -4.23 12.51 5.67
C SER A 128 -3.24 12.15 4.55
N THR A 129 -2.96 10.87 4.36
CA THR A 129 -2.11 10.35 3.27
C THR A 129 -2.99 9.59 2.30
N SER A 130 -2.97 9.99 1.04
CA SER A 130 -3.82 9.48 -0.05
C SER A 130 -3.43 8.04 -0.42
N ALA A 131 -3.84 7.05 0.37
CA ALA A 131 -3.67 5.64 0.02
C ALA A 131 -4.74 5.24 -1.01
N SER A 132 -4.31 4.73 -2.17
CA SER A 132 -5.22 4.13 -3.16
C SER A 132 -5.11 2.61 -3.06
N PHE A 133 -6.23 1.93 -2.83
CA PHE A 133 -6.33 0.48 -2.94
C PHE A 133 -6.50 0.12 -4.42
N CYS A 134 -5.61 -0.69 -4.97
CA CYS A 134 -5.78 -1.26 -6.30
C CYS A 134 -6.17 -2.73 -6.14
N ASN A 135 -7.45 -3.04 -6.36
CA ASN A 135 -7.87 -4.42 -6.60
C ASN A 135 -7.46 -4.76 -8.03
N VAL A 136 -6.48 -5.65 -8.18
CA VAL A 136 -6.17 -6.26 -9.48
C VAL A 136 -7.06 -7.49 -9.59
N VAL A 137 -8.23 -7.32 -10.22
CA VAL A 137 -9.14 -8.42 -10.60
C VAL A 137 -8.81 -8.90 -11.99
#